data_AF-A0A1C5U4H6-F1
#
_entry.id   AF-A0A1C5U4H6-F1
#
_cell.length_a   1.000
_cell.length_b   1.000
_cell.length_c   1.000
_cell.angle_alpha   90.00
_cell.angle_beta   90.00
_cell.angle_gamma   90.00
#
_symmetry.space_group_name_H-M   'P 1'
#
loop_
_entity.id
_entity.type
_entity.pdbx_description
1 polymer ?
#
loop_
_entity_poly.entity_id
_entity_poly.type
_entity_poly.pdbx_seq_one_letter_code
_entity_poly.pdbx_strand_id
1 'polypeptide(L)' 'MEQKVIFNGQVFTLTRFWATEEPCLRITDPQQIEMPKMELVGAPR' A
#
# COMPACT_ATOMS: atom_id res chain seq x y z
N MET A 1 -9.95 5.67 -8.99
CA MET A 1 -9.28 4.66 -9.86
C MET A 1 -8.27 3.95 -8.99
N GLU A 2 -8.40 2.64 -8.82
CA GLU A 2 -7.49 1.86 -7.98
C GLU A 2 -6.24 1.51 -8.80
N GLN A 3 -5.09 2.04 -8.42
CA GLN A 3 -3.83 1.77 -9.11
C GLN A 3 -3.19 0.53 -8.49
N LYS A 4 -3.10 -0.56 -9.26
CA LYS A 4 -2.34 -1.75 -8.83
C LYS A 4 -0.85 -1.52 -9.06
N VAL A 5 -0.05 -1.89 -8.08
CA VAL A 5 1.42 -1.79 -8.09
C VAL A 5 2.05 -3.09 -7.61
N ILE A 6 3.27 -3.37 -8.03
CA ILE A 6 4.04 -4.53 -7.54
C ILE A 6 5.04 -4.00 -6.52
N PHE A 7 4.97 -4.50 -5.29
CA PHE A 7 5.91 -4.18 -4.21
C PHE A 7 6.41 -5.49 -3.61
N ASN A 8 7.72 -5.63 -3.44
CA ASN A 8 8.33 -6.85 -2.91
C ASN A 8 7.85 -8.17 -3.59
N GLY A 9 7.56 -8.13 -4.90
CA GLY A 9 7.07 -9.29 -5.65
C GLY A 9 5.57 -9.60 -5.49
N GLN A 10 4.82 -8.83 -4.71
CA GLN A 10 3.38 -8.98 -4.50
C GLN A 10 2.59 -7.80 -5.09
N VAL A 11 1.33 -8.03 -5.46
CA VAL A 11 0.45 -6.99 -6.03
C VAL A 11 -0.29 -6.27 -4.90
N PHE A 12 -0.19 -4.95 -4.86
CA PHE A 12 -0.88 -4.07 -3.91
C PHE A 12 -1.75 -3.06 -4.64
N THR A 13 -2.70 -2.48 -3.91
CA THR A 13 -3.42 -1.30 -4.38
C THR A 13 -2.81 -0.05 -3.76
N LEU A 14 -2.26 0.82 -4.60
CA LEU A 14 -1.81 2.14 -4.20
C LEU A 14 -3.02 3.04 -3.98
N THR A 15 -3.15 3.54 -2.75
CA THR A 15 -4.20 4.48 -2.36
C THR A 15 -3.58 5.63 -1.56
N ARG A 16 -4.41 6.58 -1.13
CA ARG A 16 -4.00 7.67 -0.24
C ARG A 16 -4.58 7.46 1.14
N PHE A 17 -3.79 7.73 2.17
CA PHE A 17 -4.25 7.66 3.55
C PHE A 17 -5.27 8.77 3.77
N TRP A 18 -6.45 8.45 4.32
CA TRP A 18 -7.57 9.39 4.37
C TRP A 18 -7.28 10.63 5.24
N ALA A 19 -6.39 10.51 6.23
CA ALA A 19 -6.08 11.60 7.16
C ALA A 19 -4.90 12.48 6.73
N THR A 20 -3.96 11.97 5.93
CA THR A 20 -2.73 12.70 5.54
C THR A 20 -2.56 12.85 4.04
N GLU A 21 -3.44 12.25 3.24
CA GLU A 21 -3.35 12.17 1.77
C GLU A 21 -2.06 11.51 1.22
N GLU A 22 -1.27 10.92 2.12
CA GLU A 22 -0.01 10.28 1.79
C GLU A 22 -0.24 8.96 1.04
N PRO A 23 0.61 8.65 0.05
CA PRO A 23 0.54 7.38 -0.65
C PRO A 23 0.78 6.22 0.33
N CYS A 24 -0.14 5.26 0.33
CA CYS A 24 -0.06 4.05 1.12
C CYS A 24 -0.43 2.83 0.29
N LEU A 25 0.18 1.70 0.62
CA LEU A 25 -0.15 0.41 0.04
C LEU A 25 -1.25 -0.24 0.86
N ARG A 26 -2.34 -0.59 0.18
CA ARG A 26 -3.43 -1.38 0.76
C ARG A 26 -3.32 -2.81 0.27
N ILE A 27 -3.31 -3.73 1.23
CA ILE A 27 -3.42 -5.17 0.99
C ILE A 27 -4.82 -5.48 0.48
N THR A 28 -4.89 -6.21 -0.62
CA THR A 28 -6.15 -6.72 -1.18
C THR A 28 -6.24 -8.24 -1.14
N ASP A 29 -5.12 -8.95 -0.98
CA ASP A 29 -5.10 -10.41 -0.91
C ASP A 29 -4.82 -10.88 0.54
N PRO A 30 -5.66 -11.77 1.10
CA PRO A 30 -5.50 -12.27 2.47
C PRO A 30 -4.23 -13.11 2.68
N GLN A 31 -3.50 -13.49 1.62
CA GLN A 31 -2.21 -14.19 1.71
C GLN A 31 -1.04 -13.22 1.93
N GLN A 32 -1.23 -11.91 1.84
CA GLN A 32 -0.19 -10.88 2.07
C GLN A 32 0.01 -10.61 3.58
N ILE A 33 0.00 -11.66 4.40
CA ILE A 33 0.05 -11.61 5.87
C ILE A 33 1.40 -11.11 6.41
N GLU A 34 2.43 -11.14 5.56
CA GLU A 34 3.82 -10.81 5.91
C GLU A 34 4.08 -9.29 5.99
N MET A 35 3.12 -8.45 5.58
CA MET A 35 3.22 -6.99 5.67
C MET A 35 2.12 -6.38 6.57
N PRO A 36 2.40 -5.25 7.24
CA PRO A 36 1.36 -4.51 7.96
C PRO A 36 0.23 -4.10 6.99
N LYS A 37 -1.02 -4.20 7.47
CA LYS A 37 -2.25 -3.97 6.69
C LYS A 37 -2.30 -2.64 5.91
N MET A 38 -1.47 -1.70 6.34
CA MET A 38 -1.24 -0.41 5.70
C MET A 38 0.23 -0.04 5.89
N GLU A 39 0.99 0.05 4.80
CA GLU A 39 2.36 0.57 4.82
C GLU A 39 2.38 1.94 4.15
N LEU A 40 2.89 2.95 4.87
CA LEU A 40 3.08 4.31 4.34
C LEU A 40 4.29 4.27 3.40
N VAL A 41 4.05 4.47 2.11
CA VAL A 41 5.10 4.52 1.09
C VAL A 41 5.36 5.98 0.73
N GLY A 42 5.84 6.73 1.72
CA GLY A 42 5.99 8.18 1.60
C GLY A 42 6.86 8.76 2.69
N ALA A 43 8.15 8.45 2.67
CA ALA A 43 9.12 9.25 3.41
C ALA A 43 10.42 9.42 2.60
N PRO A 44 10.59 10.57 1.92
CA PRO A 44 11.91 11.14 1.72
C PRO A 44 12.06 12.31 2.70
N ARG A 45 12.74 12.05 3.82
CA ARG A 45 13.78 12.89 4.44
C ARG A 45 14.48 12.12 5.54
#